data_AF-A0AAN7ZJ93-F1
#
_entry.id   AF-A0AAN7ZJ93-F1
#
_cell.length_a   1.000
_cell.length_b   1.000
_cell.length_c   1.000
_cell.angle_alpha   90.00
_cell.angle_beta   90.00
_cell.angle_gamma   90.00
#
_symmetry.space_group_name_H-M   'P 1'
#
loop_
_entity.id
_entity.type
_entity.pdbx_description
1 polymer ?
#
loop_
_entity_poly.entity_id
_entity_poly.type
_entity_poly.pdbx_seq_one_letter_code
_entity_poly.pdbx_strand_id
1 'polypeptide(L)'
;MNILVFVLTVSFNIFLNKALNESHLEEQDYACMKILNLTVEFVLNGFNQFNFLTEGCSELNEFVNCSWHKAGYLNSDSEIDPERVKDWINTNLVQKTPESTVTAENLVNPCKDIKGEDSGDTVVKVYNCMMEIWWQSRW
;
A
#
# COMPACT_ATOMS: atom_id res chain seq x y z
N MET A 1 -29.33 28.77 13.55
CA MET A 1 -28.26 27.85 13.09
C MET A 1 -27.02 28.16 13.92
N ASN A 2 -26.67 27.28 14.86
CA ASN A 2 -25.76 27.57 15.98
C ASN A 2 -24.31 27.73 15.52
N ILE A 3 -23.68 28.86 15.85
CA ILE A 3 -22.25 29.14 15.61
C ILE A 3 -21.35 28.02 16.16
N LEU A 4 -21.77 27.38 17.26
CA LEU A 4 -21.09 26.23 17.86
C LEU A 4 -20.95 25.03 16.91
N VAL A 5 -21.98 24.74 16.10
CA VAL A 5 -21.97 23.59 15.17
C VAL A 5 -20.98 23.85 14.03
N PHE A 6 -20.93 25.09 13.54
CA PHE A 6 -20.02 25.48 12.45
C PHE A 6 -18.54 25.38 12.85
N VAL A 7 -18.20 25.84 14.06
CA VAL A 7 -16.82 25.77 14.60
C VAL A 7 -16.39 24.32 14.83
N LEU A 8 -17.30 23.45 15.31
CA LEU A 8 -17.01 22.03 15.49
C LEU A 8 -16.78 21.31 14.15
N THR A 9 -17.62 21.57 13.14
CA THR A 9 -17.43 20.98 11.81
C THR A 9 -16.15 21.45 11.12
N VAL A 10 -15.80 22.73 11.23
CA VAL A 10 -14.57 23.25 10.60
C VAL A 10 -13.32 22.69 11.30
N SER A 11 -13.34 22.62 12.63
CA SER A 11 -12.25 22.02 13.41
C SER A 11 -12.05 20.53 13.06
N PHE A 12 -13.14 19.76 12.95
CA PHE A 12 -13.06 18.33 12.64
C PHE A 12 -12.49 18.07 11.24
N ASN A 13 -12.86 18.90 10.25
CA ASN A 13 -12.30 18.83 8.89
C ASN A 13 -10.80 19.17 8.83
N ILE A 14 -10.32 20.12 9.66
CA ILE A 14 -8.90 20.49 9.72
C ILE A 14 -8.08 19.36 10.36
N PHE A 15 -8.58 18.74 11.44
CA PHE A 15 -7.89 17.61 12.09
C PHE A 15 -7.84 16.37 11.19
N LEU A 16 -8.92 16.06 10.47
CA LEU A 16 -8.93 14.99 9.46
C LEU A 16 -7.90 15.25 8.37
N ASN A 17 -7.87 16.46 7.79
CA ASN A 17 -6.89 16.82 6.75
C ASN A 17 -5.44 16.74 7.24
N LYS A 18 -5.17 17.04 8.52
CA LYS A 18 -3.82 16.94 9.07
C LYS A 18 -3.39 15.47 9.27
N ALA A 19 -4.27 14.62 9.77
CA ALA A 19 -4.02 13.18 9.88
C ALA A 19 -3.86 12.51 8.49
N LEU A 20 -4.63 12.98 7.49
CA LEU A 20 -4.52 12.58 6.08
C LEU A 20 -3.14 12.92 5.47
N ASN A 21 -2.45 13.96 5.95
CA ASN A 21 -1.21 14.43 5.34
C ASN A 21 0.06 13.78 5.94
N GLU A 22 -0.06 13.05 7.05
CA GLU A 22 1.09 12.45 7.76
C GLU A 22 1.29 10.96 7.45
N SER A 23 0.30 10.25 6.91
CA SER A 23 0.37 8.78 6.76
C SER A 23 1.02 8.27 5.47
N HIS A 24 1.41 9.14 4.53
CA HIS A 24 1.95 8.75 3.21
C HIS A 24 1.07 7.76 2.40
N LEU A 25 -0.21 7.64 2.75
CA LEU A 25 -1.18 6.79 2.05
C LEU A 25 -1.67 7.50 0.79
N GLU A 26 -1.94 6.73 -0.26
CA GLU A 26 -2.41 7.25 -1.54
C GLU A 26 -3.96 7.35 -1.57
N GLU A 27 -4.54 8.06 -2.54
CA GLU A 27 -5.99 8.29 -2.61
C GLU A 27 -6.81 6.98 -2.62
N GLN A 28 -6.30 5.97 -3.32
CA GLN A 28 -6.93 4.65 -3.37
C GLN A 28 -6.96 3.94 -2.01
N ASP A 29 -5.96 4.16 -1.15
CA ASP A 29 -5.92 3.57 0.18
C ASP A 29 -7.08 4.09 1.01
N TYR A 30 -7.27 5.42 1.03
CA TYR A 30 -8.41 6.03 1.73
C TYR A 30 -9.76 5.57 1.17
N ALA A 31 -9.87 5.40 -0.15
CA ALA A 31 -11.08 4.87 -0.76
C ALA A 31 -11.39 3.45 -0.28
N CYS A 32 -10.39 2.58 -0.20
CA CYS A 32 -10.54 1.21 0.28
C CYS A 32 -10.81 1.13 1.78
N MET A 33 -10.12 1.94 2.59
CA MET A 33 -10.39 2.06 4.01
C MET A 33 -11.85 2.44 4.28
N LYS A 34 -12.40 3.38 3.50
CA LYS A 34 -13.81 3.78 3.62
C LYS A 34 -14.78 2.65 3.28
N ILE A 35 -14.47 1.85 2.25
CA ILE A 35 -15.30 0.70 1.84
C ILE A 35 -15.29 -0.39 2.91
N LEU A 36 -14.12 -0.67 3.48
CA LEU A 36 -13.88 -1.74 4.45
C LEU A 36 -14.08 -1.29 5.91
N ASN A 37 -14.43 -0.01 6.12
CA ASN A 37 -14.57 0.59 7.44
C ASN A 37 -13.32 0.45 8.33
N LEU A 38 -12.13 0.64 7.74
CA LEU A 38 -10.83 0.56 8.42
C LEU A 38 -10.32 1.94 8.86
N THR A 39 -9.54 1.96 9.94
CA THR A 39 -8.88 3.18 10.44
C THR A 39 -7.48 3.34 9.83
N VAL A 40 -6.98 4.58 9.81
CA VAL A 40 -5.58 4.86 9.40
C VAL A 40 -4.61 4.07 10.27
N GLU A 41 -4.86 4.03 11.58
CA GLU A 41 -4.05 3.29 12.54
C GLU A 41 -3.98 1.79 12.21
N PHE A 42 -5.11 1.17 11.86
CA PHE A 42 -5.12 -0.24 11.46
C PHE A 42 -4.21 -0.49 10.26
N VAL A 43 -4.35 0.32 9.20
CA VAL A 43 -3.56 0.17 7.97
C VAL A 43 -2.07 0.38 8.25
N LEU A 44 -1.71 1.42 8.99
CA LEU A 44 -0.31 1.70 9.31
C LEU A 44 0.31 0.64 10.23
N ASN A 45 -0.45 0.10 11.19
CA ASN A 45 -0.01 -1.01 12.03
C ASN A 45 0.06 -2.34 11.28
N GLY A 46 -0.50 -2.41 10.07
CA GLY A 46 -0.32 -3.54 9.15
C GLY A 46 1.11 -3.66 8.63
N PHE A 47 1.93 -2.60 8.73
CA PHE A 47 3.34 -2.60 8.36
C PHE A 47 4.25 -2.72 9.58
N ASN A 48 5.34 -3.47 9.46
CA ASN A 48 6.40 -3.46 10.47
C ASN A 48 7.42 -2.33 10.23
N GLN A 49 8.39 -2.19 11.14
CA GLN A 49 9.44 -1.15 11.08
C GLN A 49 10.35 -1.21 9.83
N PHE A 50 10.29 -2.30 9.06
CA PHE A 50 11.03 -2.50 7.81
C PHE A 50 10.11 -2.44 6.59
N ASN A 51 8.89 -1.91 6.73
CA ASN A 51 7.87 -1.82 5.69
C ASN A 51 7.39 -3.15 5.12
N PHE A 52 7.51 -4.28 5.85
CA PHE A 52 6.81 -5.51 5.45
C PHE A 52 5.37 -5.48 5.95
N LEU A 53 4.45 -5.97 5.13
CA LEU A 53 3.05 -6.20 5.47
C LEU A 53 2.91 -7.43 6.37
N THR A 54 1.97 -7.36 7.30
CA THR A 54 1.64 -8.47 8.22
C THR A 54 0.93 -9.60 7.47
N GLU A 55 1.54 -10.78 7.43
CA GLU A 55 0.93 -11.97 6.82
C GLU A 55 -0.14 -12.61 7.72
N GLY A 56 -1.10 -13.30 7.10
CA GLY A 56 -2.17 -14.02 7.80
C GLY A 56 -3.28 -13.14 8.39
N CYS A 57 -3.32 -11.85 8.07
CA CYS A 57 -4.39 -10.94 8.48
C CYS A 57 -5.40 -10.76 7.35
N SER A 58 -6.58 -11.37 7.48
CA SER A 58 -7.62 -11.34 6.42
C SER A 58 -8.10 -9.92 6.09
N GLU A 59 -8.30 -9.07 7.09
CA GLU A 59 -8.72 -7.67 6.89
C GLU A 59 -7.65 -6.86 6.13
N LEU A 60 -6.36 -7.14 6.39
CA LEU A 60 -5.27 -6.51 5.66
C LEU A 60 -5.19 -7.04 4.22
N ASN A 61 -5.40 -8.34 4.00
CA ASN A 61 -5.47 -8.95 2.68
C ASN A 61 -6.57 -8.29 1.83
N GLU A 62 -7.77 -8.11 2.39
CA GLU A 62 -8.87 -7.41 1.72
C GLU A 62 -8.52 -5.96 1.38
N PHE A 63 -7.89 -5.25 2.32
CA PHE A 63 -7.44 -3.88 2.12
C PHE A 63 -6.43 -3.76 0.96
N VAL A 64 -5.36 -4.56 0.97
CA VAL A 64 -4.32 -4.45 -0.06
C VAL A 64 -4.83 -4.91 -1.42
N ASN A 65 -5.71 -5.93 -1.46
CA ASN A 65 -6.37 -6.34 -2.69
C ASN A 65 -7.20 -5.21 -3.28
N CYS A 66 -7.99 -4.52 -2.45
CA CYS A 66 -8.77 -3.36 -2.89
C CYS A 66 -7.86 -2.23 -3.40
N SER A 67 -6.81 -1.88 -2.64
CA SER A 67 -5.92 -0.76 -2.97
C SER A 67 -5.18 -1.02 -4.28
N TRP A 68 -4.59 -2.22 -4.43
CA TRP A 68 -3.86 -2.60 -5.64
C TRP A 68 -4.76 -2.71 -6.87
N HIS A 69 -6.00 -3.17 -6.70
CA HIS A 69 -6.97 -3.17 -7.80
C HIS A 69 -7.30 -1.74 -8.26
N LYS A 70 -7.52 -0.82 -7.32
CA LYS A 70 -7.78 0.60 -7.64
C LYS A 70 -6.58 1.31 -8.25
N ALA A 71 -5.37 0.93 -7.83
CA ALA A 71 -4.13 1.45 -8.40
C ALA A 71 -3.80 0.86 -9.79
N GLY A 72 -4.54 -0.18 -10.22
CA GLY A 72 -4.34 -0.83 -11.51
C GLY A 72 -3.17 -1.82 -11.53
N TYR A 73 -2.73 -2.30 -10.37
CA TYR A 73 -1.68 -3.33 -10.26
C TYR A 73 -2.25 -4.75 -10.37
N LEU A 74 -3.57 -4.89 -10.29
CA LEU A 74 -4.27 -6.15 -10.53
C LEU A 74 -5.05 -6.07 -11.84
N ASN A 75 -5.06 -7.15 -12.61
CA ASN A 75 -5.90 -7.29 -13.80
C ASN A 75 -7.37 -7.59 -13.42
N SER A 76 -8.24 -7.78 -14.43
CA SER A 76 -9.67 -8.07 -14.21
C SER A 76 -9.93 -9.36 -13.43
N ASP A 77 -8.99 -10.29 -13.45
CA ASP A 77 -9.06 -11.58 -12.77
C ASP A 77 -8.42 -11.53 -11.37
N SER A 78 -8.08 -10.33 -10.89
CA SER A 78 -7.37 -10.08 -9.62
C SER A 78 -5.97 -10.70 -9.56
N GLU A 79 -5.35 -10.95 -10.71
CA GLU A 79 -3.95 -11.36 -10.77
C GLU A 79 -3.06 -10.12 -10.90
N ILE A 80 -1.87 -10.17 -10.29
CA ILE A 80 -0.90 -9.08 -10.36
C ILE A 80 -0.43 -8.88 -11.80
N ASP A 81 -0.48 -7.64 -12.27
CA ASP A 81 0.14 -7.17 -13.51
C ASP A 81 1.60 -6.75 -13.22
N PRO A 82 2.61 -7.57 -13.57
CA PRO A 82 3.99 -7.29 -13.21
C PRO A 82 4.54 -6.04 -13.89
N GLU A 83 4.03 -5.66 -15.07
CA GLU A 83 4.49 -4.44 -15.76
C GLU A 83 4.05 -3.19 -15.00
N ARG A 84 2.80 -3.17 -14.54
CA ARG A 84 2.26 -2.06 -13.73
C ARG A 84 2.97 -1.91 -12.39
N VAL A 85 3.28 -3.03 -11.74
CA VAL A 85 4.07 -3.01 -10.50
C VAL A 85 5.50 -2.50 -10.76
N LYS A 86 6.15 -2.93 -11.86
CA LYS A 86 7.47 -2.42 -12.24
C LYS A 86 7.47 -0.92 -12.48
N ASP A 87 6.46 -0.39 -13.17
CA ASP A 87 6.32 1.05 -13.40
C ASP A 87 6.21 1.84 -12.09
N TRP A 88 5.40 1.35 -11.15
CA TRP A 88 5.25 1.96 -9.83
C TRP A 88 6.56 1.91 -9.04
N ILE A 89 7.24 0.76 -8.98
CA ILE A 89 8.54 0.61 -8.29
C ILE A 89 9.59 1.53 -8.89
N ASN A 90 9.64 1.62 -10.21
CA ASN A 90 10.59 2.50 -10.88
C ASN A 90 10.36 3.97 -10.47
N THR A 91 9.10 4.42 -10.48
CA THR A 91 8.73 5.80 -10.18
C THR A 91 8.87 6.14 -8.68
N ASN A 92 8.45 5.23 -7.80
CA ASN A 92 8.30 5.52 -6.38
C ASN A 92 9.46 5.04 -5.51
N LEU A 93 10.32 4.16 -6.01
CA LEU A 93 11.45 3.62 -5.26
C LEU A 93 12.78 3.84 -5.96
N VAL A 94 12.95 3.33 -7.19
CA VAL A 94 14.25 3.34 -7.90
C VAL A 94 14.68 4.77 -8.25
N GLN A 95 13.84 5.54 -8.92
CA GLN A 95 14.16 6.93 -9.30
C GLN A 95 14.37 7.85 -8.09
N LYS A 96 13.73 7.52 -6.95
CA LYS A 96 13.89 8.27 -5.69
C LYS A 96 15.11 7.83 -4.87
N THR A 97 15.81 6.77 -5.30
CA THR A 97 16.99 6.23 -4.63
C THR A 97 18.14 6.08 -5.64
N PRO A 98 18.70 7.20 -6.14
CA PRO A 98 19.66 7.18 -7.26
C PRO A 98 20.95 6.41 -6.97
N GLU A 99 21.27 6.20 -5.69
CA GLU A 99 22.43 5.42 -5.24
C GLU A 99 22.22 3.91 -5.38
N SER A 100 20.98 3.44 -5.56
CA SER A 100 20.64 2.03 -5.63
C SER A 100 20.99 1.44 -6.99
N THR A 101 21.62 0.27 -7.00
CA THR A 101 21.88 -0.51 -8.22
C THR A 101 20.72 -1.43 -8.58
N VAL A 102 19.67 -1.46 -7.75
CA VAL A 102 18.49 -2.32 -7.95
C VAL A 102 17.53 -1.69 -8.94
N THR A 103 17.15 -2.48 -9.94
CA THR A 103 16.11 -2.11 -10.90
C THR A 103 14.74 -2.63 -10.47
N ALA A 104 13.67 -2.09 -11.06
CA ALA A 104 12.33 -2.62 -10.86
C ALA A 104 12.22 -4.11 -11.27
N GLU A 105 12.96 -4.54 -12.30
CA GLU A 105 13.01 -5.94 -12.72
C GLU A 105 13.65 -6.84 -11.65
N ASN A 106 14.72 -6.36 -11.00
CA ASN A 106 15.38 -7.10 -9.93
C ASN A 106 14.43 -7.35 -8.74
N LEU A 107 13.47 -6.45 -8.51
CA LEU A 107 12.49 -6.57 -7.44
C LEU A 107 11.30 -7.45 -7.85
N VAL A 108 10.69 -7.20 -9.02
CA VAL A 108 9.42 -7.85 -9.39
C VAL A 108 9.61 -9.26 -9.91
N ASN A 109 10.59 -9.51 -10.79
CA ASN A 109 10.69 -10.78 -11.52
C ASN A 109 10.86 -12.00 -10.60
N PRO A 110 11.62 -11.94 -9.49
CA PRO A 110 11.74 -13.08 -8.57
C PRO A 110 10.45 -13.36 -7.78
N CYS A 111 9.56 -12.37 -7.65
CA CYS A 111 8.38 -12.46 -6.80
C CYS A 111 7.09 -12.79 -7.56
N LYS A 112 7.06 -12.61 -8.89
CA LYS A 112 5.82 -12.67 -9.71
C LYS A 112 5.04 -13.99 -9.64
N ASP A 113 5.71 -15.10 -9.35
CA ASP A 113 5.12 -16.45 -9.33
C ASP A 113 4.64 -16.87 -7.92
N ILE A 114 4.83 -16.02 -6.91
CA ILE A 114 4.35 -16.27 -5.55
C ILE A 114 2.82 -16.27 -5.55
N LYS A 115 2.24 -17.23 -4.81
CA LYS A 115 0.79 -17.36 -4.62
C LYS A 115 0.45 -17.48 -3.14
N GLY A 116 -0.59 -16.78 -2.73
CA GLY A 116 -1.22 -16.86 -1.43
C GLY A 116 -2.46 -17.73 -1.41
N GLU A 117 -3.14 -17.76 -0.27
CA GLU A 117 -4.44 -18.43 -0.08
C GLU A 117 -5.55 -17.74 -0.88
N ASP A 118 -5.46 -16.42 -1.02
CA ASP A 118 -6.34 -15.58 -1.84
C ASP A 118 -5.55 -14.48 -2.58
N SER A 119 -6.25 -13.63 -3.34
CA SER A 119 -5.63 -12.53 -4.08
C SER A 119 -4.93 -11.52 -3.17
N GLY A 120 -5.53 -11.18 -2.02
CA GLY A 120 -4.94 -10.27 -1.05
C GLY A 120 -3.70 -10.86 -0.39
N ASP A 121 -3.75 -12.12 0.03
CA ASP A 121 -2.59 -12.84 0.56
C ASP A 121 -1.46 -12.93 -0.49
N THR A 122 -1.83 -13.13 -1.76
CA THR A 122 -0.87 -13.10 -2.87
C THR A 122 -0.19 -11.72 -2.97
N VAL A 123 -0.96 -10.63 -2.90
CA VAL A 123 -0.42 -9.27 -2.91
C VAL A 123 0.53 -9.03 -1.74
N VAL A 124 0.13 -9.41 -0.51
CA VAL A 124 0.97 -9.28 0.69
C VAL A 124 2.31 -9.99 0.49
N LYS A 125 2.30 -11.26 0.07
CA LYS A 125 3.51 -12.06 -0.09
C LYS A 125 4.42 -11.55 -1.22
N VAL A 126 3.83 -11.12 -2.34
CA VAL A 126 4.59 -10.53 -3.44
C VAL A 126 5.24 -9.22 -3.00
N TYR A 127 4.51 -8.34 -2.32
CA TYR A 127 5.05 -7.11 -1.78
C TYR A 127 6.18 -7.37 -0.78
N ASN A 128 6.00 -8.31 0.16
CA ASN A 128 7.02 -8.68 1.13
C ASN A 128 8.28 -9.23 0.46
N CYS A 129 8.15 -10.09 -0.55
CA CYS A 129 9.28 -10.59 -1.34
C CYS A 129 10.08 -9.44 -1.98
N MET A 130 9.40 -8.44 -2.56
CA MET A 130 10.07 -7.28 -3.15
C MET A 130 10.79 -6.45 -2.09
N MET A 131 10.19 -6.25 -0.91
CA MET A 131 10.83 -5.53 0.19
C MET A 131 12.03 -6.28 0.76
N GLU A 132 11.98 -7.62 0.79
CA GLU A 132 13.12 -8.44 1.21
C GLU A 132 14.32 -8.23 0.28
N ILE A 133 14.11 -8.35 -1.03
CA ILE A 133 15.18 -8.13 -2.04
C ILE A 133 15.72 -6.71 -1.94
N TRP A 134 14.83 -5.72 -1.79
CA TRP A 134 15.22 -4.33 -1.61
C TRP A 134 16.13 -4.14 -0.40
N TRP A 135 15.74 -4.67 0.76
CA TRP A 135 16.56 -4.55 1.97
C TRP A 135 17.88 -5.29 1.86
N GLN A 136 17.88 -6.50 1.31
CA GLN A 136 19.11 -7.29 1.11
C GLN A 136 20.10 -6.60 0.17
N SER A 137 19.65 -5.78 -0.77
CA SER A 137 20.53 -5.05 -1.69
C SER A 137 21.27 -3.86 -1.06
N ARG A 138 20.86 -3.43 0.14
CA ARG A 138 21.40 -2.23 0.81
C ARG A 138 22.48 -2.55 1.85
N TRP A 139 22.77 -3.82 2.08
CA TRP A 139 23.75 -4.33 3.06
C TRP A 139 24.71 -5.32 2.40
#